data_AF-A0A9X8VBJ6-F1
#
_entry.id   AF-A0A9X8VBJ6-F1
#
_cell.length_a   1.000
_cell.length_b   1.000
_cell.length_c   1.000
_cell.angle_alpha   90.00
_cell.angle_beta   90.00
_cell.angle_gamma   90.00
#
_symmetry.space_group_name_H-M   'P 1'
#
loop_
_entity.id
_entity.type
_entity.pdbx_description
1 polymer ?
#
loop_
_entity_poly.entity_id
_entity_poly.type
_entity_poly.pdbx_seq_one_letter_code
_entity_poly.pdbx_strand_id
1 'polypeptide(L)'
;DRMGMSWVGGTILLTLIYLYSHYFFASTTAHVTAMFAAFFAAGIALGAPPALLGLILAFSSSLMMSLTHYGTGTAPIVFGSGYVTLGEWWKAGWVMSVVNLLIWMLIGGAWWKLLGYW
;
A
#
# COMPACT_ATOMS: atom_id res chain seq x y z
N ASP A 1 10.56 19.17 11.97
CA ASP A 1 10.72 18.54 13.30
C ASP A 1 11.53 17.25 13.23
N ARG A 2 12.56 17.19 14.08
CA ARG A 2 13.52 16.11 14.47
C ARG A 2 14.16 15.15 13.45
N MET A 3 13.61 14.87 12.26
CA MET A 3 14.21 13.94 11.27
C MET A 3 14.64 14.60 9.94
N GLY A 4 14.40 15.90 9.75
CA GLY A 4 14.75 16.62 8.51
C GLY A 4 13.94 16.22 7.26
N MET A 5 13.11 15.17 7.34
CA MET A 5 12.22 14.73 6.27
C MET A 5 10.89 15.49 6.32
N SER A 6 10.39 15.91 5.16
CA SER A 6 9.04 16.48 5.07
C SER A 6 7.99 15.39 5.36
N TRP A 7 6.84 15.77 5.92
CA TRP A 7 5.75 14.83 6.17
C TRP A 7 5.34 14.08 4.89
N VAL A 8 5.42 14.74 3.73
CA VAL A 8 5.17 14.14 2.40
C VAL A 8 6.15 12.99 2.13
N GLY A 9 7.46 13.24 2.29
CA GLY A 9 8.48 12.21 2.11
C GLY A 9 8.32 11.04 3.08
N GLY A 10 7.96 11.36 4.34
CA GLY A 10 7.67 10.37 5.37
C GLY A 10 6.47 9.48 5.01
N THR A 11 5.36 10.08 4.59
CA THR A 11 4.16 9.35 4.14
C THR A 11 4.46 8.46 2.94
N ILE A 12 5.20 8.95 1.95
CA ILE A 12 5.59 8.15 0.78
C ILE A 12 6.42 6.94 1.23
N LEU A 13 7.44 7.15 2.05
CA LEU A 13 8.31 6.07 2.53
C LEU A 13 7.54 5.03 3.34
N LEU A 14 6.73 5.47 4.30
CA LEU A 14 5.89 4.59 5.12
C LEU A 14 4.91 3.80 4.25
N THR A 15 4.30 4.41 3.25
CA THR A 15 3.36 3.75 2.34
C THR A 15 4.05 2.69 1.49
N LEU A 16 5.26 2.97 0.98
CA LEU A 16 6.03 2.01 0.20
C LEU A 16 6.44 0.81 1.05
N ILE A 17 6.96 1.06 2.26
CA ILE A 17 7.30 -0.02 3.19
C ILE A 17 6.05 -0.84 3.53
N TYR A 18 4.95 -0.17 3.87
CA TYR A 18 3.67 -0.82 4.18
C TYR A 18 3.17 -1.70 3.03
N LEU A 19 3.15 -1.20 1.80
CA LEU A 19 2.69 -1.97 0.64
C LEU A 19 3.61 -3.18 0.37
N TYR A 20 4.92 -2.96 0.31
CA TYR A 20 5.87 -4.00 -0.09
C TYR A 20 6.19 -5.00 1.01
N SER A 21 5.95 -4.68 2.28
CA SER A 21 6.01 -5.66 3.36
C SER A 21 5.03 -6.82 3.16
N HIS A 22 3.97 -6.66 2.37
CA HIS A 22 3.03 -7.74 2.06
C HIS A 22 3.67 -8.91 1.29
N TYR A 23 4.85 -8.75 0.69
CA TYR A 23 5.62 -9.90 0.19
C TYR A 23 5.91 -10.94 1.28
N PHE A 24 5.97 -10.53 2.54
CA PHE A 24 6.22 -11.40 3.70
C PHE A 24 4.93 -11.91 4.37
N PHE A 25 3.75 -11.56 3.85
CA PHE A 25 2.47 -11.93 4.42
C PHE A 25 1.61 -12.69 3.42
N ALA A 26 0.99 -13.79 3.87
CA ALA A 26 -0.02 -14.52 3.09
C ALA A 26 -1.46 -14.05 3.38
N SER A 27 -1.63 -13.09 4.29
CA SER A 27 -2.95 -12.61 4.72
C SER A 27 -2.96 -11.09 4.82
N THR A 28 -3.91 -10.47 4.12
CA THR A 28 -4.16 -9.02 4.19
C THR A 28 -4.59 -8.62 5.60
N THR A 29 -5.46 -9.42 6.24
CA THR A 29 -5.89 -9.17 7.62
C THR A 29 -4.70 -9.17 8.56
N ALA A 30 -3.83 -10.19 8.50
CA ALA A 30 -2.65 -10.27 9.35
C ALA A 30 -1.72 -9.06 9.14
N HIS A 31 -1.46 -8.71 7.88
CA HIS A 31 -0.66 -7.54 7.52
C HIS A 31 -1.23 -6.23 8.09
N VAL A 32 -2.53 -5.97 7.87
CA VAL A 32 -3.21 -4.77 8.36
C VAL A 32 -3.18 -4.73 9.89
N THR A 33 -3.50 -5.83 10.56
CA THR A 33 -3.50 -5.90 12.04
C THR A 33 -2.12 -5.67 12.64
N ALA A 34 -1.06 -6.12 11.97
CA ALA A 34 0.30 -5.99 12.47
C ALA A 34 0.88 -4.59 12.25
N MET A 35 0.58 -3.95 11.11
CA MET A 35 1.33 -2.78 10.65
C MET A 35 0.52 -1.49 10.64
N PHE A 36 -0.79 -1.53 10.39
CA PHE A 36 -1.56 -0.30 10.11
C PHE A 36 -1.48 0.72 11.23
N ALA A 37 -1.75 0.31 12.47
CA ALA A 37 -1.75 1.22 13.63
C ALA A 37 -0.37 1.85 13.88
N ALA A 38 0.70 1.04 13.79
CA ALA A 38 2.07 1.51 13.99
C ALA A 38 2.50 2.51 12.91
N PHE A 39 2.19 2.23 11.64
CA PHE A 39 2.55 3.09 10.51
C PHE A 39 1.73 4.37 10.51
N PHE A 40 0.44 4.28 10.86
CA PHE A 40 -0.41 5.45 11.03
C PHE A 40 0.16 6.36 12.13
N ALA A 41 0.44 5.82 13.32
CA ALA A 41 1.02 6.58 14.42
C ALA A 41 2.37 7.23 14.04
N ALA A 42 3.24 6.50 13.32
CA ALA A 42 4.51 7.03 12.84
C ALA A 42 4.32 8.21 11.86
N GLY A 43 3.37 8.11 10.92
CA GLY A 43 3.10 9.19 9.97
C GLY A 43 2.48 10.43 10.64
N ILE A 44 1.61 10.25 11.65
CA ILE A 44 1.11 11.36 12.47
C ILE A 44 2.26 12.06 13.19
N ALA A 45 3.21 11.31 13.75
CA ALA A 45 4.39 11.89 14.41
C ALA A 45 5.29 12.70 13.45
N LEU A 46 5.23 12.40 12.15
CA LEU A 46 5.91 13.17 11.09
C LEU A 46 5.11 14.40 10.61
N GLY A 47 3.89 14.61 11.12
CA GLY A 47 3.04 15.75 10.78
C GLY A 47 2.13 15.52 9.58
N ALA A 48 1.91 14.27 9.15
CA ALA A 48 0.99 13.98 8.05
C ALA A 48 -0.47 14.25 8.48
N PRO A 49 -1.32 14.84 7.60
CA PRO A 49 -2.74 15.02 7.88
C PRO A 49 -3.41 13.66 8.17
N PRO A 50 -4.09 13.47 9.32
CA PRO A 50 -4.61 12.16 9.71
C PRO A 50 -5.58 11.53 8.71
N ALA A 51 -6.50 12.32 8.13
CA ALA A 51 -7.45 11.83 7.15
C ALA A 51 -6.75 11.32 5.89
N LEU A 52 -5.81 12.11 5.33
CA LEU A 52 -5.02 11.72 4.17
C LEU A 52 -4.21 10.44 4.42
N LEU A 53 -3.46 10.38 5.54
CA LEU A 53 -2.64 9.22 5.86
C LEU A 53 -3.50 7.96 6.04
N GLY A 54 -4.65 8.09 6.70
CA GLY A 54 -5.58 6.99 6.91
C GLY A 54 -6.10 6.44 5.58
N LEU A 55 -6.49 7.33 4.66
CA LEU A 55 -6.93 6.94 3.32
C LEU A 55 -5.80 6.25 2.54
N ILE A 56 -4.60 6.81 2.51
CA ILE A 56 -3.44 6.23 1.80
C ILE A 56 -3.14 4.81 2.31
N LEU A 57 -3.07 4.60 3.62
CA LEU A 57 -2.80 3.27 4.19
C LEU A 57 -3.97 2.30 3.96
N ALA A 58 -5.22 2.78 4.04
CA ALA A 58 -6.39 1.96 3.81
C ALA A 58 -6.46 1.47 2.36
N PHE A 59 -6.26 2.34 1.37
CA PHE A 59 -6.24 1.92 -0.03
C PHE A 59 -5.03 1.04 -0.35
N SER A 60 -3.85 1.34 0.21
CA SER A 60 -2.67 0.48 0.07
C SER A 60 -2.93 -0.96 0.54
N SER A 61 -3.78 -1.14 1.56
CA SER A 61 -4.23 -2.46 2.05
C SER A 61 -4.97 -3.29 0.99
N SER A 62 -5.62 -2.63 0.03
CA SER A 62 -6.22 -3.30 -1.13
C SER A 62 -5.22 -3.49 -2.26
N LEU A 63 -4.35 -2.50 -2.51
CA LEU A 63 -3.39 -2.55 -3.63
C LEU A 63 -2.34 -3.66 -3.49
N MET A 64 -1.89 -3.92 -2.25
CA MET A 64 -0.90 -4.96 -1.96
C MET A 64 -1.34 -6.37 -2.38
N MET A 65 -2.65 -6.61 -2.52
CA MET A 65 -3.23 -7.90 -2.92
C MET A 65 -2.74 -8.37 -4.30
N SER A 66 -2.24 -7.47 -5.14
CA SER A 66 -1.73 -7.78 -6.48
C SER A 66 -0.29 -8.32 -6.51
N LEU A 67 0.47 -8.21 -5.42
CA LEU A 67 1.93 -8.42 -5.42
C LEU A 67 2.34 -9.89 -5.59
N THR A 68 1.66 -10.79 -4.89
CA THR A 68 2.07 -12.20 -4.80
C THR A 68 0.91 -13.13 -5.10
N HIS A 69 1.24 -14.29 -5.68
CA HIS A 69 0.32 -15.39 -5.94
C HIS A 69 -0.31 -16.01 -4.68
N TYR A 70 0.15 -15.62 -3.48
CA TYR A 70 -0.41 -16.01 -2.18
C TYR A 70 -0.92 -14.82 -1.37
N GLY A 71 -0.97 -13.62 -1.94
CA GLY A 71 -1.32 -12.40 -1.20
C GLY A 71 -2.79 -12.33 -0.77
N THR A 72 -3.64 -13.21 -1.32
CA THR A 72 -5.07 -13.35 -1.02
C THR A 72 -5.47 -14.82 -1.02
N GLY A 73 -6.64 -15.15 -0.48
CA GLY A 73 -7.17 -16.52 -0.55
C GLY A 73 -7.49 -16.98 -1.99
N THR A 74 -7.82 -16.07 -2.90
CA THR A 74 -8.17 -16.39 -4.29
C THR A 74 -6.94 -16.50 -5.20
N ALA A 75 -5.83 -15.85 -4.87
CA ALA A 75 -4.63 -15.82 -5.71
C ALA A 75 -4.01 -17.22 -5.94
N PRO A 76 -3.87 -18.11 -4.93
CA PRO A 76 -3.36 -19.46 -5.15
C PRO A 76 -4.26 -20.32 -6.04
N ILE A 77 -5.58 -20.10 -5.97
CA ILE A 77 -6.56 -20.82 -6.82
C ILE A 77 -6.36 -20.42 -8.29
N VAL A 78 -6.21 -19.12 -8.56
CA VAL A 78 -5.97 -18.62 -9.92
C VAL A 78 -4.59 -19.04 -10.41
N PHE A 79 -3.55 -18.93 -9.58
CA PHE A 79 -2.19 -19.34 -9.95
C PHE A 79 -2.10 -20.85 -10.22
N GLY A 80 -2.83 -21.66 -9.45
CA GLY A 80 -2.91 -23.11 -9.60
C GLY A 80 -3.55 -23.59 -10.91
N SER A 81 -4.17 -22.70 -11.70
CA SER A 81 -4.70 -23.01 -13.03
C SER A 81 -3.61 -23.33 -14.08
N GLY A 82 -2.36 -22.92 -13.82
CA GLY A 82 -1.23 -23.16 -14.73
C GLY A 82 -1.18 -22.24 -15.95
N TYR A 83 -2.03 -21.22 -16.05
CA TYR A 83 -2.03 -20.27 -17.19
C TYR A 83 -0.85 -19.29 -17.18
N VAL A 84 -0.21 -19.06 -16.04
CA VAL A 84 0.89 -18.10 -15.89
C VAL A 84 2.00 -18.65 -15.01
N THR A 85 3.23 -18.30 -15.34
CA THR A 85 4.41 -18.64 -14.53
C THR A 85 4.53 -17.73 -13.30
N LEU A 86 5.34 -18.16 -12.31
CA LEU A 86 5.64 -17.36 -11.13
C LEU A 86 6.24 -15.99 -11.51
N GLY A 87 7.17 -15.98 -12.47
CA GLY A 87 7.83 -14.77 -12.93
C GLY A 87 6.86 -13.79 -13.60
N GLU A 88 5.94 -14.28 -14.42
CA GLU A 88 4.90 -13.44 -15.05
C GLU A 88 3.97 -12.84 -14.01
N TRP A 89 3.52 -13.63 -13.03
CA TRP A 89 2.68 -13.15 -11.94
C TRP A 89 3.36 -12.02 -11.16
N TRP A 90 4.61 -12.24 -10.75
CA TRP A 90 5.33 -11.26 -9.92
C TRP A 90 5.70 -10.00 -10.69
N LYS A 91 6.06 -10.13 -11.97
CA LYS A 91 6.30 -8.99 -12.84
C LYS A 91 5.03 -8.16 -13.03
N ALA A 92 3.90 -8.81 -13.31
CA ALA A 92 2.61 -8.14 -13.42
C ALA A 92 2.22 -7.47 -12.10
N GLY A 93 2.36 -8.18 -10.97
CA GLY A 93 2.07 -7.65 -9.63
C GLY A 93 2.89 -6.41 -9.29
N TRP A 94 4.19 -6.41 -9.57
CA TRP A 94 5.05 -5.24 -9.37
C TRP A 94 4.68 -4.06 -10.30
N VAL A 95 4.42 -4.30 -11.58
CA VAL A 95 3.97 -3.23 -12.50
C VAL A 95 2.64 -2.64 -12.03
N MET A 96 1.69 -3.51 -11.66
CA MET A 96 0.37 -3.08 -11.21
C MET A 96 0.43 -2.33 -9.87
N SER A 97 1.32 -2.70 -8.96
CA SER A 97 1.46 -1.98 -7.69
C SER A 97 1.93 -0.54 -7.90
N VAL A 98 2.91 -0.33 -8.79
CA VAL A 98 3.41 1.01 -9.16
C VAL A 98 2.31 1.83 -9.83
N VAL A 99 1.63 1.28 -10.82
CA VAL A 99 0.54 1.97 -11.54
C VAL A 99 -0.58 2.37 -10.58
N ASN A 100 -1.04 1.44 -9.74
CA ASN A 100 -2.10 1.73 -8.78
C ASN A 100 -1.68 2.75 -7.73
N LEU A 101 -0.45 2.67 -7.21
CA LEU A 101 0.07 3.65 -6.26
C LEU A 101 0.14 5.06 -6.88
N LEU A 102 0.61 5.18 -8.13
CA LEU A 102 0.64 6.47 -8.83
C LEU A 102 -0.76 7.04 -9.02
N ILE A 103 -1.72 6.22 -9.44
CA ILE A 103 -3.12 6.64 -9.59
C ILE A 103 -3.67 7.16 -8.26
N TRP A 104 -3.50 6.41 -7.17
CA TRP A 104 -4.02 6.80 -5.86
C TRP A 104 -3.32 8.02 -5.26
N MET A 105 -2.00 8.13 -5.40
CA MET A 105 -1.25 9.27 -4.86
C MET A 105 -1.52 10.55 -5.64
N LEU A 106 -1.67 10.48 -6.96
CA LEU A 106 -1.87 11.65 -7.82
C LEU A 106 -3.36 12.00 -7.94
N ILE A 107 -4.16 11.09 -8.50
CA ILE A 107 -5.58 11.34 -8.77
C ILE A 107 -6.37 11.29 -7.46
N GLY A 108 -6.14 10.27 -6.63
CA GLY A 108 -6.77 10.18 -5.31
C GLY A 108 -6.36 11.35 -4.40
N GLY A 109 -5.07 11.68 -4.35
CA GLY A 109 -4.57 12.84 -3.62
C GLY A 109 -5.23 14.15 -4.04
N ALA A 110 -5.34 14.41 -5.34
CA ALA A 110 -6.02 15.59 -5.87
C ALA A 110 -7.53 15.59 -5.54
N TRP A 111 -8.19 14.43 -5.65
CA TRP A 111 -9.60 14.28 -5.30
C TRP A 111 -9.87 14.56 -3.82
N TRP A 112 -9.06 14.01 -2.92
CA TRP A 112 -9.20 14.24 -1.48
C TRP A 112 -8.89 15.67 -1.08
N LYS A 113 -7.98 16.34 -1.80
CA LYS A 113 -7.73 17.76 -1.62
C LYS A 113 -8.97 18.58 -2.01
N LEU A 114 -9.63 18.24 -3.11
CA LEU A 114 -10.88 18.89 -3.54
C LEU A 114 -12.00 18.71 -2.50
N LEU A 115 -12.03 17.56 -1.83
CA LEU A 115 -12.98 17.27 -0.74
C LEU A 115 -12.59 17.90 0.61
N GLY A 116 -11.43 18.57 0.71
CA GLY A 116 -10.97 19.21 1.93
C GLY A 116 -10.38 18.25 2.98
N TYR A 117 -9.94 17.06 2.57
CA TYR A 117 -9.32 16.09 3.49
C TYR A 117 -7.83 16.32 3.75
N TRP A 118 -7.21 17.27 3.04
CA TRP A 118 -5.90 17.84 3.34
C TRP A 118 -5.59 19.08 2.48
#